data_AF-A0A956WHK9-F1
#
_entry.id   AF-A0A956WHK9-F1
#
_cell.length_a   1.000
_cell.length_b   1.000
_cell.length_c   1.000
_cell.angle_alpha   90.00
_cell.angle_beta   90.00
_cell.angle_gamma   90.00
#
_symmetry.space_group_name_H-M   'P 1'
#
loop_
_entity.id
_entity.type
_entity.pdbx_description
1 polymer ?
#
loop_
_entity_poly.entity_id
_entity_poly.type
_entity_poly.pdbx_seq_one_letter_code
_entity_poly.pdbx_strand_id
1 'polypeptide(L)'
;MLEVASYQGNTFQEWRDWVTTAGMQPVIVIAGSRGKTIVGQLLESILTEAGLNVANWSSHGVDIGGIRQRGELGPWQTVEDQLATGELDIAIREVDWATATTLATGPRLPMLAVTNVCANREDCIAAGDAMLADVAMPALM
;
A
#
# COMPACT_ATOMS: atom_id res chain seq x y z
N MET A 1 2.75 18.29 -14.35
CA MET A 1 2.91 17.70 -13.00
C MET A 1 2.05 18.54 -12.09
N LEU A 2 0.85 18.08 -11.74
CA LEU A 2 -0.03 18.80 -10.83
C LEU A 2 0.58 18.67 -9.43
N GLU A 3 0.87 19.81 -8.80
CA GLU A 3 1.26 19.88 -7.40
C GLU A 3 0.05 19.46 -6.58
N VAL A 4 0.03 18.19 -6.13
CA VAL A 4 -1.05 17.68 -5.28
C VAL A 4 -0.89 18.38 -3.93
N ALA A 5 -1.83 19.26 -3.60
CA ALA A 5 -1.85 19.97 -2.33
C ALA A 5 -1.77 18.96 -1.17
N SER A 6 -0.93 19.25 -0.17
CA SER A 6 -0.82 18.43 1.03
C SER A 6 -2.20 18.26 1.69
N TYR A 7 -2.56 17.04 2.08
CA TYR A 7 -3.78 16.78 2.85
C TYR A 7 -3.75 17.51 4.22
N GLN A 8 -4.86 18.16 4.58
CA GLN A 8 -5.01 18.97 5.81
C GLN A 8 -6.27 18.57 6.62
N GLY A 9 -6.96 17.50 6.24
CA GLY A 9 -8.17 17.04 6.94
C GLY A 9 -7.83 16.29 8.25
N ASN A 10 -8.88 16.01 9.03
CA ASN A 10 -8.77 15.34 10.33
C ASN A 10 -9.49 13.99 10.37
N THR A 11 -10.13 13.57 9.28
CA THR A 11 -10.92 12.33 9.22
C THR A 11 -10.55 11.44 8.04
N PHE A 12 -10.76 10.13 8.21
CA PHE A 12 -10.54 9.16 7.15
C PHE A 12 -11.35 9.47 5.88
N GLN A 13 -12.61 9.89 6.03
CA GLN A 13 -13.46 10.25 4.90
C GLN A 13 -12.87 11.39 4.08
N GLU A 14 -12.44 12.47 4.75
CA GLU A 14 -11.81 13.61 4.07
C GLU A 14 -10.53 13.19 3.34
N TRP A 15 -9.74 12.28 3.94
CA TRP A 15 -8.55 11.75 3.28
C TRP A 15 -8.92 10.97 2.02
N ARG A 16 -9.91 10.06 2.11
CA ARG A 16 -10.36 9.27 0.97
C ARG A 16 -10.92 10.14 -0.15
N ASP A 17 -11.72 11.14 0.18
CA ASP A 17 -12.28 12.09 -0.79
C ASP A 17 -11.16 12.89 -1.49
N TRP A 18 -10.14 13.31 -0.74
CA TRP A 18 -8.96 13.96 -1.31
C TRP A 18 -8.19 13.03 -2.26
N VAL A 19 -7.93 11.78 -1.86
CA VAL A 19 -7.24 10.79 -2.69
C VAL A 19 -7.98 10.56 -4.00
N THR A 20 -9.28 10.29 -3.93
CA THR A 20 -10.13 10.00 -5.09
C THR A 20 -10.30 11.21 -6.00
N THR A 21 -10.46 12.42 -5.44
CA THR A 21 -10.53 13.67 -6.22
C THR A 21 -9.23 13.95 -6.97
N ALA A 22 -8.09 13.53 -6.42
CA ALA A 22 -6.79 13.62 -7.08
C ALA A 22 -6.56 12.54 -8.15
N GLY A 23 -7.56 11.68 -8.42
CA GLY A 23 -7.47 10.59 -9.40
C GLY A 23 -6.61 9.41 -8.93
N MET A 24 -6.36 9.31 -7.61
CA MET A 24 -5.65 8.20 -6.99
C MET A 24 -6.65 7.22 -6.35
N GLN A 25 -6.21 6.00 -6.09
CA GLN A 25 -6.98 5.02 -5.33
C GLN A 25 -6.52 4.99 -3.87
N PRO A 26 -7.42 4.83 -2.88
CA PRO A 26 -7.06 4.77 -1.46
C PRO A 26 -6.38 3.44 -1.13
N VAL A 27 -5.10 3.34 -1.51
CA VAL A 27 -4.24 2.19 -1.28
C VAL A 27 -3.10 2.58 -0.35
N ILE A 28 -2.92 1.82 0.73
CA ILE A 28 -1.73 1.88 1.59
C ILE A 28 -0.73 0.87 1.04
N VAL A 29 0.40 1.37 0.56
CA VAL A 29 1.51 0.50 0.15
C VAL A 29 2.43 0.28 1.34
N ILE A 30 2.70 -0.99 1.65
CA ILE A 30 3.62 -1.39 2.73
C ILE A 30 4.89 -1.93 2.10
N ALA A 31 5.99 -1.20 2.28
CA ALA A 31 7.32 -1.60 1.82
C ALA A 31 8.23 -2.02 2.97
N GLY A 32 9.24 -2.81 2.64
CA GLY A 32 10.30 -3.19 3.56
C GLY A 32 10.71 -4.66 3.48
N SER A 33 11.78 -4.99 4.18
CA SER A 33 12.42 -6.30 4.06
C SER A 33 11.78 -7.35 4.96
N ARG A 34 11.22 -6.96 6.11
CA ARG A 34 10.49 -7.86 7.04
C ARG A 34 9.29 -7.21 7.69
N GLY A 35 8.35 -8.01 8.18
CA GLY A 35 7.23 -7.52 9.00
C GLY A 35 6.08 -6.86 8.22
N LYS A 36 6.18 -6.73 6.90
CA LYS A 36 5.13 -6.18 6.02
C LYS A 36 3.78 -6.84 6.26
N THR A 37 3.73 -8.18 6.24
CA THR A 37 2.49 -8.94 6.47
C THR A 37 1.88 -8.72 7.83
N ILE A 38 2.70 -8.65 8.89
CA ILE A 38 2.19 -8.38 10.24
C ILE A 38 1.62 -6.96 10.32
N VAL A 39 2.32 -5.97 9.76
CA VAL A 39 1.82 -4.59 9.71
C VAL A 39 0.54 -4.49 8.87
N GLY A 40 0.48 -5.18 7.73
CA GLY A 40 -0.72 -5.24 6.88
C GLY A 40 -1.91 -5.86 7.61
N GLN A 41 -1.72 -6.99 8.29
CA GLN A 41 -2.78 -7.64 9.08
C GLN A 41 -3.25 -6.78 10.27
N LEU A 42 -2.32 -6.09 10.94
CA LEU A 42 -2.67 -5.16 12.03
C LEU A 42 -3.48 -3.98 11.49
N LEU A 43 -3.08 -3.40 10.36
CA LEU A 43 -3.84 -2.32 9.71
C LEU A 43 -5.21 -2.79 9.25
N GLU A 44 -5.29 -3.94 8.59
CA GLU A 44 -6.56 -4.56 8.19
C GLU A 44 -7.48 -4.74 9.40
N SER A 45 -6.97 -5.29 10.50
CA SER A 45 -7.74 -5.48 11.74
C SER A 45 -8.28 -4.15 12.30
N ILE A 46 -7.44 -3.11 12.36
CA ILE A 46 -7.83 -1.78 12.86
C ILE A 46 -8.91 -1.15 11.97
N LEU A 47 -8.72 -1.22 10.64
CA LEU A 47 -9.62 -0.61 9.67
C LEU A 47 -10.96 -1.35 9.61
N THR A 48 -10.96 -2.67 9.66
CA THR A 48 -12.18 -3.48 9.73
C THR A 48 -12.92 -3.27 11.05
N GLU A 49 -12.23 -3.19 12.19
CA GLU A 49 -12.85 -2.85 13.48
C GLU A 49 -13.46 -1.44 13.47
N ALA A 50 -12.88 -0.51 12.71
CA ALA A 50 -13.45 0.81 12.45
C ALA A 50 -14.67 0.80 11.50
N GLY A 51 -15.10 -0.38 11.02
CA GLY A 51 -16.25 -0.56 10.16
C GLY A 51 -15.99 -0.32 8.67
N LEU A 52 -14.71 -0.32 8.25
CA LEU A 52 -14.34 -0.12 6.85
C LEU A 52 -14.31 -1.45 6.07
N ASN A 53 -14.66 -1.39 4.80
CA ASN A 53 -14.51 -2.46 3.83
C ASN A 53 -13.08 -2.43 3.28
N VAL A 54 -12.31 -3.46 3.63
CA VAL A 54 -10.87 -3.52 3.36
C VAL A 54 -10.55 -4.68 2.41
N ALA A 55 -9.60 -4.44 1.51
CA ALA A 55 -8.89 -5.51 0.80
C ALA A 55 -7.40 -5.49 1.14
N ASN A 56 -6.75 -6.65 1.05
CA ASN A 56 -5.34 -6.82 1.40
C ASN A 56 -4.67 -7.69 0.35
N TRP A 57 -3.56 -7.22 -0.23
CA TRP A 57 -2.64 -8.04 -1.01
C TRP A 57 -1.37 -8.26 -0.23
N SER A 58 -1.21 -9.48 0.28
CA SER A 58 -0.04 -9.94 1.04
C SER A 58 0.76 -10.99 0.28
N SER A 59 1.86 -11.44 0.88
CA SER A 59 2.61 -12.62 0.41
C SER A 59 1.78 -13.92 0.37
N HIS A 60 0.62 -13.95 1.02
CA HIS A 60 -0.29 -15.09 0.99
C HIS A 60 -1.34 -14.99 -0.15
N GLY A 61 -1.42 -13.86 -0.83
CA GLY A 61 -2.39 -13.58 -1.90
C GLY A 61 -3.30 -12.40 -1.59
N VAL A 62 -4.41 -12.31 -2.33
CA VAL A 62 -5.40 -11.22 -2.20
C VAL A 62 -6.58 -11.68 -1.35
N ASP A 63 -6.89 -10.89 -0.33
CA ASP A 63 -8.06 -11.01 0.52
C ASP A 63 -9.01 -9.83 0.27
N ILE A 64 -10.31 -10.08 0.12
CA ILE A 64 -11.36 -9.05 -0.04
C ILE A 64 -12.39 -9.29 1.05
N GLY A 65 -12.59 -8.30 1.94
CA GLY A 65 -13.52 -8.44 3.08
C GLY A 65 -13.16 -9.63 3.98
N GLY A 66 -11.87 -9.90 4.18
CA GLY A 66 -11.37 -11.03 4.96
C GLY A 66 -11.48 -12.40 4.28
N ILE A 67 -11.89 -12.47 3.01
CA ILE A 67 -12.01 -13.73 2.26
C ILE A 67 -10.87 -13.85 1.24
N ARG A 68 -10.12 -14.95 1.33
CA ARG A 68 -9.06 -15.30 0.38
C ARG A 68 -9.61 -15.58 -1.00
N GLN A 69 -9.10 -14.84 -1.97
CA GLN A 69 -9.42 -15.00 -3.38
C GLN A 69 -8.49 -16.01 -4.05
N ARG A 70 -8.94 -16.56 -5.17
CA ARG A 70 -8.14 -17.47 -5.99
C ARG A 70 -7.32 -16.67 -7.01
N GLY A 71 -6.00 -16.76 -6.92
CA GLY A 71 -5.08 -15.98 -7.76
C GLY A 71 -4.82 -14.58 -7.19
N GLU A 72 -4.11 -13.75 -7.95
CA GLU A 72 -3.68 -12.44 -7.47
C GLU A 72 -4.08 -11.31 -8.43
N LEU A 73 -3.68 -11.39 -9.70
CA LEU A 73 -3.91 -10.29 -10.67
C LEU A 73 -5.39 -9.97 -10.91
N GLY A 74 -6.21 -10.99 -11.19
CA GLY A 74 -7.65 -10.81 -11.40
C GLY A 74 -8.36 -10.29 -10.15
N PRO A 75 -8.16 -10.90 -8.97
CA PRO A 75 -8.68 -10.38 -7.71
C PRO A 75 -8.23 -8.95 -7.40
N TRP A 76 -6.97 -8.59 -7.68
CA TRP A 76 -6.50 -7.23 -7.48
C TRP A 76 -7.18 -6.24 -8.42
N GLN A 77 -7.41 -6.61 -9.68
CA GLN A 77 -8.19 -5.77 -10.58
C GLN A 77 -9.62 -5.56 -10.07
N THR A 78 -10.23 -6.57 -9.46
CA THR A 78 -11.53 -6.42 -8.78
C THR A 78 -11.44 -5.46 -7.59
N VAL A 79 -10.35 -5.50 -6.81
CA VAL A 79 -10.11 -4.53 -5.73
C VAL A 79 -10.04 -3.11 -6.30
N GLU A 80 -9.29 -2.89 -7.38
CA GLU A 80 -9.17 -1.58 -8.03
C GLU A 80 -10.53 -1.05 -8.51
N ASP A 81 -11.36 -1.91 -9.12
CA ASP A 81 -12.72 -1.57 -9.56
C ASP A 81 -13.64 -1.23 -8.38
N GLN A 82 -13.54 -1.99 -7.28
CA GLN A 82 -14.33 -1.76 -6.06
C GLN A 82 -13.91 -0.50 -5.32
N LEU A 83 -12.62 -0.15 -5.33
CA LEU A 83 -12.15 1.14 -4.81
C LEU A 83 -12.66 2.31 -5.65
N ALA A 84 -12.70 2.15 -6.98
CA ALA A 84 -13.19 3.18 -7.89
C ALA A 84 -14.70 3.44 -7.75
N THR A 85 -15.46 2.41 -7.40
CA THR A 85 -16.92 2.50 -7.19
C THR A 85 -17.31 2.82 -5.74
N GLY A 86 -16.34 2.77 -4.80
CA GLY A 86 -16.58 3.00 -3.37
C GLY A 86 -17.17 1.79 -2.63
N GLU A 87 -17.22 0.61 -3.27
CA GLU A 87 -17.58 -0.65 -2.60
C GLU A 87 -16.52 -1.08 -1.58
N LEU A 88 -15.25 -0.79 -1.87
CA LEU A 88 -14.16 -0.85 -0.89
C LEU A 88 -13.79 0.55 -0.43
N ASP A 89 -13.56 0.70 0.87
CA ASP A 89 -13.14 1.97 1.45
C ASP A 89 -11.63 2.19 1.29
N ILE A 90 -10.85 1.12 1.36
CA ILE A 90 -9.39 1.14 1.35
C ILE A 90 -8.80 -0.22 0.98
N ALA A 91 -7.61 -0.23 0.38
CA ALA A 91 -6.83 -1.43 0.21
C ALA A 91 -5.41 -1.30 0.80
N ILE A 92 -4.83 -2.44 1.15
CA ILE A 92 -3.46 -2.57 1.63
C ILE A 92 -2.70 -3.43 0.64
N ARG A 93 -1.49 -3.03 0.27
CA ARG A 93 -0.64 -3.79 -0.65
C ARG A 93 0.77 -3.90 -0.12
N GLU A 94 1.22 -5.12 0.13
CA GLU A 94 2.63 -5.40 0.37
C GLU A 94 3.44 -5.33 -0.92
N VAL A 95 4.60 -4.69 -0.83
CA VAL A 95 5.58 -4.66 -1.92
C VAL A 95 6.97 -4.92 -1.37
N ASP A 96 7.77 -5.70 -2.09
CA ASP A 96 9.20 -5.74 -1.87
C ASP A 96 9.88 -4.51 -2.50
N TRP A 97 11.15 -4.29 -2.19
CA TRP A 97 11.89 -3.14 -2.72
C TRP A 97 12.04 -3.17 -4.24
N ALA A 98 12.13 -4.35 -4.85
CA ALA A 98 12.23 -4.50 -6.29
C ALA A 98 10.92 -4.09 -7.00
N THR A 99 9.77 -4.38 -6.40
CA THR A 99 8.46 -3.95 -6.90
C THR A 99 8.25 -2.47 -6.62
N ALA A 100 8.68 -1.98 -5.46
CA ALA A 100 8.58 -0.58 -5.07
C ALA A 100 9.29 0.36 -6.07
N THR A 101 10.45 -0.03 -6.62
CA THR A 101 11.13 0.75 -7.67
C THR A 101 10.35 0.80 -8.99
N THR A 102 9.51 -0.19 -9.28
CA THR A 102 8.63 -0.13 -10.47
C THR A 102 7.45 0.81 -10.25
N LEU A 103 6.86 0.81 -9.05
CA LEU A 103 5.75 1.68 -8.66
C LEU A 103 6.17 3.16 -8.62
N ALA A 104 7.41 3.43 -8.29
CA ALA A 104 8.04 4.75 -8.30
C ALA A 104 7.93 5.49 -9.66
N THR A 105 7.70 4.78 -10.77
CA THR A 105 7.49 5.38 -12.10
C THR A 105 6.02 5.53 -12.49
N GLY A 106 5.11 5.03 -11.65
CA GLY A 106 3.67 5.03 -11.86
C GLY A 106 2.96 6.22 -11.21
N PRO A 107 1.62 6.13 -11.08
CA PRO A 107 0.83 7.12 -10.36
C PRO A 107 1.32 7.27 -8.91
N ARG A 108 1.23 8.50 -8.38
CA ARG A 108 1.61 8.78 -7.00
C ARG A 108 0.78 7.92 -6.05
N LEU A 109 1.45 7.36 -5.04
CA LEU A 109 0.79 6.61 -3.97
C LEU A 109 0.30 7.58 -2.90
N PRO A 110 -0.95 7.49 -2.46
CA PRO A 110 -1.48 8.41 -1.45
C PRO A 110 -0.91 8.13 -0.05
N MET A 111 -0.39 6.91 0.17
CA MET A 111 0.23 6.52 1.44
C MET A 111 1.27 5.40 1.24
N LEU A 112 2.45 5.60 1.82
CA LEU A 112 3.51 4.60 1.93
C LEU A 112 3.84 4.37 3.41
N ALA A 113 3.78 3.12 3.84
CA ALA A 113 4.29 2.67 5.13
C ALA A 113 5.58 1.88 4.91
N VAL A 114 6.67 2.31 5.56
CA VAL A 114 7.95 1.59 5.53
C VAL A 114 8.16 0.88 6.85
N THR A 115 8.26 -0.45 6.80
CA THR A 115 8.47 -1.28 8.00
C THR A 115 9.93 -1.29 8.45
N ASN A 116 10.85 -1.48 7.50
CA ASN A 116 12.29 -1.44 7.70
C ASN A 116 13.00 -1.54 6.35
N VAL A 117 14.27 -1.13 6.32
CA VAL A 117 15.15 -1.33 5.17
C VAL A 117 16.01 -2.59 5.33
N CYS A 118 16.67 -2.75 6.47
CA CYS A 118 17.68 -3.80 6.65
C CYS A 118 17.35 -4.93 7.63
N ALA A 119 16.18 -4.90 8.28
CA ALA A 119 15.70 -5.98 9.15
C ALA A 119 16.77 -6.58 10.11
N ASN A 120 17.64 -5.74 10.69
CA ASN A 120 18.77 -6.12 11.56
C ASN A 120 19.79 -7.08 10.94
N ARG A 121 19.97 -7.04 9.61
CA ARG A 121 21.03 -7.75 8.89
C ARG A 121 22.18 -6.81 8.59
N GLU A 122 23.37 -7.13 9.10
CA GLU A 122 24.59 -6.35 8.89
C GLU A 122 25.06 -6.39 7.42
N ASP A 123 24.71 -7.44 6.68
CA ASP A 123 25.04 -7.61 5.26
C ASP A 123 24.04 -6.93 4.30
N CYS A 124 22.98 -6.30 4.81
CA CYS A 124 21.92 -5.66 4.03
C CYS A 124 22.43 -4.69 2.95
N ILE A 125 23.45 -3.89 3.28
CA ILE A 125 24.04 -2.92 2.36
C ILE A 125 24.77 -3.65 1.22
N ALA A 126 25.56 -4.68 1.57
CA ALA A 126 26.29 -5.48 0.59
C ALA A 126 25.38 -6.37 -0.26
N ALA A 127 24.26 -6.84 0.31
CA ALA A 127 23.25 -7.65 -0.37
C ALA A 127 22.36 -6.84 -1.33
N GLY A 128 22.43 -5.51 -1.31
CA GLY A 128 21.71 -4.63 -2.22
C GLY A 128 20.30 -4.23 -1.76
N ASP A 129 19.82 -4.74 -0.63
CA ASP A 129 18.49 -4.40 -0.08
C ASP A 129 18.38 -2.89 0.21
N ALA A 130 19.42 -2.31 0.82
CA ALA A 130 19.48 -0.88 1.11
C ALA A 130 19.53 -0.03 -0.17
N MET A 131 20.18 -0.52 -1.23
CA MET A 131 20.28 0.18 -2.51
C MET A 131 18.92 0.26 -3.20
N LEU A 132 18.14 -0.83 -3.21
CA LEU A 132 16.80 -0.82 -3.80
C LEU A 132 15.86 0.12 -3.04
N ALA A 133 15.94 0.14 -1.71
CA ALA A 133 15.18 1.07 -0.89
C ALA A 133 15.55 2.53 -1.18
N ASP A 134 16.84 2.85 -1.30
CA ASP A 134 17.34 4.19 -1.63
C ASP A 134 16.86 4.67 -3.01
N VAL A 135 16.80 3.76 -3.99
CA VAL A 135 16.24 4.07 -5.33
C VAL A 135 14.71 4.28 -5.27
N ALA A 136 14.00 3.47 -4.50
CA ALA A 136 12.54 3.51 -4.45
C ALA A 136 12.01 4.71 -3.66
N MET A 137 12.60 5.02 -2.49
CA MET A 137 12.05 5.99 -1.54
C MET A 137 11.80 7.40 -2.12
N PRO A 138 12.73 8.04 -2.84
CA PRO A 138 12.53 9.38 -3.39
C PRO A 138 11.36 9.49 -4.36
N ALA A 139 11.00 8.39 -5.00
CA ALA A 139 9.94 8.35 -6.00
C ALA A 139 8.60 7.87 -5.43
N LEU A 140 8.58 7.40 -4.18
CA LEU A 140 7.37 7.00 -3.46
C LEU A 140 6.90 8.05 -2.43
N MET A 141 7.70 9.10 -2.18
CA MET A 141 7.42 10.22 -1.26
C MET A 141 7.15 11.50 -2.04
#